data_AF-A0A7C8ZFR1-F1
#
_entry.id   AF-A0A7C8ZFR1-F1
#
_cell.length_a   1.000
_cell.length_b   1.000
_cell.length_c   1.000
_cell.angle_alpha   90.00
_cell.angle_beta   90.00
_cell.angle_gamma   90.00
#
_symmetry.space_group_name_H-M   'P 1'
#
loop_
_entity.id
_entity.type
_entity.pdbx_description
1 polymer ?
#
loop_
_entity_poly.entity_id
_entity_poly.type
_entity_poly.pdbx_seq_one_letter_code
_entity_poly.pdbx_strand_id
1 'polypeptide(L)'
;MRKRGWQMIPLTGGPRRLEHKWSQDPKLFESWKEGKTGYPLIDANMKELSMTGFMSNRGRQIVCSFLVRDMGIDWRMGAEWFETCLLDYDPCSNYGNWTYGAGVGNDPREDRYFSIPKQAPVYDPDGEYVAYWLPELRRLPKDKRHFPGFSYLKPVVGLKYGNPANQGGQSTTKHNKFASGHSKPHRR
;
A
#
# COMPACT_ATOMS: atom_id res chain seq x y z
N MET A 1 14.27 -44.54 -1.72
CA MET A 1 15.18 -43.38 -1.60
C MET A 1 14.37 -42.09 -1.80
N ARG A 2 14.10 -41.35 -0.74
CA ARG A 2 13.29 -40.12 -0.77
C ARG A 2 14.23 -38.94 -1.06
N LYS A 3 14.04 -38.25 -2.18
CA LYS A 3 14.77 -37.01 -2.50
C LYS A 3 14.46 -35.99 -1.40
N ARG A 4 15.50 -35.52 -0.70
CA ARG A 4 15.41 -34.41 0.25
C ARG A 4 15.12 -33.14 -0.54
N GLY A 5 13.84 -32.77 -0.63
CA GLY A 5 13.43 -31.47 -1.14
C GLY A 5 13.92 -30.40 -0.17
N TRP A 6 14.59 -29.39 -0.69
CA TRP A 6 14.97 -28.20 0.05
C TRP A 6 13.70 -27.52 0.54
N GLN A 7 13.32 -27.80 1.79
CA GLN A 7 12.26 -27.08 2.46
C GLN A 7 12.86 -25.74 2.87
N MET A 8 12.87 -24.78 1.94
CA MET A 8 13.04 -23.38 2.26
C MET A 8 11.91 -23.05 3.24
N ILE A 9 12.21 -23.07 4.55
CA ILE A 9 11.32 -22.52 5.56
C ILE A 9 11.29 -21.03 5.24
N PRO A 10 10.23 -20.48 4.59
CA PRO A 10 10.23 -19.06 4.30
C PRO A 10 9.90 -18.43 5.63
N LEU A 11 10.90 -17.86 6.29
CA LEU A 11 10.73 -17.08 7.52
C LEU A 11 9.65 -16.03 7.21
N THR A 12 8.43 -16.27 7.67
CA THR A 12 7.30 -15.34 7.52
C THR A 12 7.75 -13.95 7.94
N GLY A 13 8.43 -13.88 9.08
CA GLY A 13 9.03 -12.66 9.62
C GLY A 13 10.21 -12.06 8.87
N GLY A 14 10.55 -12.52 7.66
CA GLY A 14 11.67 -12.03 6.87
C GLY A 14 13.03 -12.14 7.60
N PRO A 15 14.04 -11.37 7.18
CA PRO A 15 15.35 -11.32 7.83
C PRO A 15 15.29 -10.94 9.32
N ARG A 16 14.25 -10.19 9.73
CA ARG A 16 14.05 -9.76 11.12
C ARG A 16 13.34 -10.79 12.01
N ARG A 17 12.84 -11.91 11.45
CA ARG A 17 12.08 -12.96 12.15
C ARG A 17 10.92 -12.41 13.01
N LEU A 18 10.22 -11.41 12.50
CA LEU A 18 9.03 -10.87 13.17
C LEU A 18 7.88 -11.88 13.15
N GLU A 19 7.32 -12.22 14.31
CA GLU A 19 6.12 -13.04 14.38
C GLU A 19 4.88 -12.19 14.15
N HIS A 20 4.46 -12.08 12.89
CA HIS A 20 3.20 -11.46 12.51
C HIS A 20 2.21 -12.51 12.00
N LYS A 21 0.97 -12.48 12.51
CA LYS A 21 -0.11 -13.35 12.02
C LYS A 21 -0.75 -12.72 10.79
N TRP A 22 -0.25 -13.03 9.61
CA TRP A 22 -0.93 -12.69 8.37
C TRP A 22 -2.04 -13.67 8.04
N SER A 23 -3.09 -13.15 7.41
CA SER A 23 -4.14 -13.95 6.81
C SER A 23 -3.66 -14.54 5.49
N GLN A 24 -4.16 -15.73 5.16
CA GLN A 24 -4.05 -16.35 3.85
C GLN A 24 -5.45 -16.56 3.24
N ASP A 25 -6.40 -15.66 3.55
CA ASP A 25 -7.76 -15.73 3.03
C ASP A 25 -7.76 -15.66 1.49
N PRO A 26 -8.13 -16.76 0.80
CA PRO A 26 -8.06 -16.83 -0.65
C PRO A 26 -9.06 -15.88 -1.32
N LYS A 27 -10.21 -15.59 -0.71
CA LYS A 27 -11.22 -14.71 -1.30
C LYS A 27 -10.77 -13.26 -1.33
N LEU A 28 -10.20 -12.80 -0.22
CA LEU A 28 -9.61 -11.47 -0.15
C LEU A 28 -8.45 -11.35 -1.13
N PHE A 29 -7.55 -12.35 -1.16
CA PHE A 29 -6.43 -12.34 -2.09
C PHE A 29 -6.87 -12.32 -3.56
N GLU A 30 -7.89 -13.10 -3.93
CA GLU A 30 -8.44 -13.11 -5.29
C GLU A 30 -9.00 -11.73 -5.68
N SER A 31 -9.73 -11.07 -4.77
CA SER A 31 -10.23 -9.72 -5.04
C SER A 31 -9.12 -8.71 -5.30
N TRP A 32 -7.95 -8.88 -4.66
CA TRP A 32 -6.78 -8.06 -4.92
C TRP A 32 -6.14 -8.39 -6.26
N LYS A 33 -5.91 -9.68 -6.57
CA LYS A 33 -5.34 -10.10 -7.85
C LYS A 33 -6.18 -9.66 -9.05
N GLU A 34 -7.50 -9.77 -8.96
CA GLU A 34 -8.42 -9.43 -10.05
C GLU A 34 -8.71 -7.92 -10.18
N GLY A 35 -8.21 -7.08 -9.25
CA GLY A 35 -8.54 -5.66 -9.20
C GLY A 35 -10.02 -5.40 -8.95
N LYS A 36 -10.59 -6.06 -7.93
CA LYS A 36 -11.98 -5.95 -7.47
C LYS A 36 -12.06 -5.63 -5.97
N THR A 37 -11.13 -4.84 -5.47
CA THR A 37 -11.04 -4.46 -4.05
C THR A 37 -12.04 -3.36 -3.67
N GLY A 38 -12.56 -2.62 -4.64
CA GLY A 38 -13.41 -1.44 -4.41
C GLY A 38 -12.63 -0.16 -4.18
N TYR A 39 -11.29 -0.20 -4.34
CA TYR A 39 -10.43 0.96 -4.31
C TYR A 39 -9.88 1.22 -5.73
N PRO A 40 -10.38 2.23 -6.44
CA PRO A 40 -10.08 2.43 -7.86
C PRO A 40 -8.58 2.47 -8.21
N LEU A 41 -7.75 3.08 -7.35
CA LEU A 41 -6.30 3.12 -7.57
C LEU A 41 -5.66 1.73 -7.48
N ILE A 42 -6.09 0.89 -6.53
CA ILE A 42 -5.60 -0.48 -6.39
C ILE A 42 -6.06 -1.30 -7.58
N ASP A 43 -7.34 -1.22 -7.89
CA ASP A 43 -7.99 -2.00 -8.94
C ASP A 43 -7.40 -1.66 -10.32
N ALA A 44 -7.11 -0.38 -10.58
CA ALA A 44 -6.41 0.05 -11.80
C ALA A 44 -4.99 -0.52 -11.91
N ASN A 45 -4.19 -0.47 -10.84
CA ASN A 45 -2.83 -1.03 -10.85
C ASN A 45 -2.84 -2.54 -11.06
N MET A 46 -3.73 -3.27 -10.40
CA MET A 46 -3.81 -4.73 -10.53
C MET A 46 -4.28 -5.15 -11.94
N LYS A 47 -5.16 -4.35 -12.56
CA LYS A 47 -5.54 -4.48 -13.96
C LYS A 47 -4.39 -4.17 -14.93
N GLU A 48 -3.61 -3.12 -14.67
CA GLU A 48 -2.41 -2.81 -15.46
C GLU A 48 -1.43 -3.99 -15.44
N LEU A 49 -1.12 -4.51 -14.24
CA LEU A 49 -0.20 -5.63 -14.07
C LEU A 49 -0.66 -6.88 -14.80
N SER A 50 -1.92 -7.28 -14.62
CA SER A 50 -2.45 -8.50 -15.23
C SER A 50 -2.53 -8.42 -16.76
N MET A 51 -2.78 -7.23 -17.33
CA MET A 51 -2.91 -7.06 -18.77
C MET A 51 -1.60 -6.77 -19.50
N THR A 52 -0.63 -6.14 -18.84
CA THR A 52 0.62 -5.68 -19.50
C THR A 52 1.86 -6.41 -19.00
N GLY A 53 1.78 -7.06 -17.84
CA GLY A 53 2.93 -7.60 -17.14
C GLY A 53 3.90 -6.53 -16.61
N PHE A 54 3.45 -5.28 -16.53
CA PHE A 54 4.21 -4.16 -15.96
C PHE A 54 3.39 -3.43 -14.91
N MET A 55 4.05 -2.80 -13.94
CA MET A 55 3.44 -1.86 -13.01
C MET A 55 4.48 -0.84 -12.57
N SER A 56 4.10 0.45 -12.55
CA SER A 56 4.99 1.50 -12.06
C SER A 56 5.51 1.21 -10.64
N ASN A 57 6.75 1.61 -10.33
CA ASN A 57 7.33 1.40 -8.99
C ASN A 57 6.47 1.99 -7.86
N ARG A 58 5.83 3.13 -8.12
CA ARG A 58 4.87 3.73 -7.18
C ARG A 58 3.64 2.84 -7.00
N GLY A 59 3.09 2.32 -8.10
CA GLY A 59 2.02 1.33 -8.08
C GLY A 59 2.36 0.11 -7.22
N ARG A 60 3.55 -0.48 -7.45
CA ARG A 60 4.03 -1.66 -6.70
C ARG A 60 4.05 -1.40 -5.19
N GLN A 61 4.53 -0.23 -4.77
CA GLN A 61 4.54 0.18 -3.36
C GLN A 61 3.13 0.33 -2.77
N ILE A 62 2.22 0.94 -3.53
CA ILE A 62 0.83 1.18 -3.12
C ILE A 62 0.09 -0.15 -2.95
N VAL A 63 0.13 -1.04 -3.94
CA VAL A 63 -0.60 -2.32 -3.89
C VAL A 63 -0.01 -3.28 -2.85
N CYS A 64 1.31 -3.26 -2.65
CA CYS A 64 1.97 -4.03 -1.59
C CYS A 64 1.53 -3.53 -0.20
N SER A 65 1.56 -2.22 0.04
CA SER A 65 1.10 -1.63 1.30
C SER A 65 -0.36 -1.97 1.58
N PHE A 66 -1.23 -1.88 0.57
CA PHE A 66 -2.64 -2.23 0.72
C PHE A 66 -2.84 -3.71 1.09
N LEU A 67 -2.17 -4.63 0.40
CA LEU A 67 -2.25 -6.07 0.67
C LEU A 67 -1.83 -6.40 2.11
N VAL A 68 -0.69 -5.87 2.56
CA VAL A 68 -0.14 -6.23 3.87
C VAL A 68 -0.81 -5.46 4.99
N ARG A 69 -1.02 -4.15 4.84
CA ARG A 69 -1.44 -3.27 5.93
C ARG A 69 -2.94 -3.19 6.03
N ASP A 70 -3.64 -2.92 4.92
CA ASP A 70 -5.10 -2.80 4.94
C ASP A 70 -5.77 -4.18 4.97
N MET A 71 -5.41 -5.08 4.05
CA MET A 71 -6.02 -6.42 3.99
C MET A 71 -5.45 -7.40 5.03
N GLY A 72 -4.22 -7.17 5.51
CA GLY A 72 -3.59 -8.08 6.47
C GLY A 72 -3.17 -9.43 5.88
N ILE A 73 -2.98 -9.50 4.56
CA ILE A 73 -2.61 -10.72 3.85
C ILE A 73 -1.09 -10.91 3.87
N ASP A 74 -0.69 -12.18 3.83
CA ASP A 74 0.70 -12.60 3.77
C ASP A 74 1.37 -12.04 2.52
N TRP A 75 2.42 -11.24 2.73
CA TRP A 75 3.15 -10.57 1.65
C TRP A 75 3.76 -11.55 0.65
N ARG A 76 4.05 -12.79 1.06
CA ARG A 76 4.61 -13.82 0.18
C ARG A 76 3.66 -14.16 -0.95
N MET A 77 2.34 -14.17 -0.68
CA MET A 77 1.32 -14.39 -1.69
C MET A 77 1.37 -13.29 -2.76
N GLY A 78 1.57 -12.03 -2.34
CA GLY A 78 1.75 -10.91 -3.25
C GLY A 78 3.05 -10.99 -4.06
N ALA A 79 4.15 -11.38 -3.42
CA ALA A 79 5.44 -11.58 -4.08
C ALA A 79 5.38 -12.70 -5.14
N GLU A 80 4.75 -13.82 -4.81
CA GLU A 80 4.52 -14.95 -5.73
C GLU A 80 3.63 -14.53 -6.91
N TRP A 81 2.57 -13.74 -6.67
CA TRP A 81 1.76 -13.19 -7.77
C TRP A 81 2.58 -12.30 -8.71
N PHE A 82 3.41 -11.43 -8.14
CA PHE A 82 4.28 -10.55 -8.94
C PHE A 82 5.31 -11.35 -9.74
N GLU A 83 5.83 -12.45 -9.21
CA GLU A 83 6.68 -13.38 -9.96
C GLU A 83 5.98 -13.98 -11.17
N THR A 84 4.68 -14.28 -11.07
CA THR A 84 3.92 -14.82 -12.21
C THR A 84 3.56 -13.80 -13.28
N CYS A 85 3.46 -12.51 -12.94
CA CYS A 85 2.96 -11.48 -13.85
C CYS A 85 4.04 -10.55 -14.42
N LEU A 86 5.09 -10.22 -13.64
CA LEU A 86 6.03 -9.18 -14.04
C LEU A 86 6.96 -9.66 -15.15
N LEU A 87 6.97 -8.93 -16.27
CA LEU A 87 7.92 -9.14 -17.36
C LEU A 87 9.35 -8.73 -17.00
N ASP A 88 9.49 -7.79 -16.07
CA ASP A 88 10.77 -7.32 -15.52
C ASP A 88 11.11 -8.00 -14.18
N TYR A 89 10.63 -9.23 -13.98
CA TYR A 89 10.85 -9.96 -12.74
C TYR A 89 12.34 -10.24 -12.48
N ASP A 90 12.81 -9.78 -11.33
CA ASP A 90 14.07 -10.17 -10.71
C ASP A 90 13.78 -10.64 -9.28
N PRO A 91 14.16 -11.89 -8.91
CA PRO A 91 13.85 -12.45 -7.58
C PRO A 91 14.32 -11.57 -6.43
N CYS A 92 15.55 -11.05 -6.51
CA CYS A 92 16.15 -10.24 -5.46
C CYS A 92 15.39 -8.94 -5.26
N SER A 93 15.09 -8.24 -6.36
CA SER A 93 14.37 -6.97 -6.35
C SER A 93 12.92 -7.15 -5.92
N ASN A 94 12.23 -8.20 -6.39
CA ASN A 94 10.84 -8.46 -6.04
C ASN A 94 10.71 -8.78 -4.54
N TYR A 95 11.32 -9.87 -4.08
CA TYR A 95 11.21 -10.28 -2.68
C TYR A 95 11.82 -9.24 -1.74
N GLY A 96 12.91 -8.57 -2.14
CA GLY A 96 13.47 -7.44 -1.40
C GLY A 96 12.44 -6.34 -1.18
N ASN A 97 11.82 -5.81 -2.25
CA ASN A 97 10.80 -4.77 -2.15
C ASN A 97 9.58 -5.19 -1.33
N TRP A 98 9.12 -6.43 -1.48
CA TRP A 98 8.00 -6.96 -0.70
C TRP A 98 8.32 -7.08 0.78
N THR A 99 9.53 -7.53 1.16
CA THR A 99 9.93 -7.56 2.58
C THR A 99 10.01 -6.16 3.18
N TYR A 100 10.45 -5.15 2.41
CA TYR A 100 10.43 -3.75 2.83
C TYR A 100 9.00 -3.25 3.04
N GLY A 101 8.09 -3.44 2.07
CA GLY A 101 6.70 -3.01 2.17
C GLY A 101 5.93 -3.71 3.30
N ALA A 102 6.23 -4.99 3.54
CA ALA A 102 5.64 -5.76 4.62
C ALA A 102 6.19 -5.40 6.01
N GLY A 103 7.25 -4.58 6.09
CA GLY A 103 7.88 -4.23 7.35
C GLY A 103 8.64 -5.38 8.00
N VAL A 104 9.08 -6.37 7.23
CA VAL A 104 9.90 -7.51 7.72
C VAL A 104 11.34 -7.50 7.21
N GLY A 105 11.66 -6.64 6.25
CA GLY A 105 13.01 -6.37 5.75
C GLY A 105 13.81 -5.45 6.68
N ASN A 106 15.08 -5.19 6.35
CA ASN A 106 15.97 -4.36 7.17
C ASN A 106 15.76 -2.85 6.91
N ASP A 107 14.57 -2.34 7.25
CA ASP A 107 14.24 -0.92 7.09
C ASP A 107 14.49 -0.15 8.39
N PRO A 108 15.29 0.95 8.38
CA PRO A 108 15.45 1.82 9.55
C PRO A 108 14.19 2.62 9.88
N ARG A 109 13.21 2.67 8.96
CA ARG A 109 11.89 3.26 9.21
C ARG A 109 10.91 2.13 9.51
N GLU A 110 10.68 1.89 10.79
CA GLU A 110 9.59 1.02 11.23
C GLU A 110 8.27 1.70 10.84
N ASP A 111 7.45 1.03 10.02
CA ASP A 111 6.06 1.42 9.69
C ASP A 111 5.82 2.38 8.51
N ARG A 112 6.49 2.17 7.37
CA ARG A 112 6.07 2.82 6.11
C ARG A 112 4.71 2.30 5.65
N TYR A 113 3.74 3.21 5.55
CA TYR A 113 2.39 2.96 5.03
C TYR A 113 2.03 3.94 3.91
N PHE A 114 1.44 3.42 2.83
CA PHE A 114 0.96 4.22 1.70
C PHE A 114 -0.56 4.36 1.75
N SER A 115 -1.02 5.51 2.27
CA SER A 115 -2.45 5.83 2.36
C SER A 115 -3.07 6.08 0.99
N ILE A 116 -4.02 5.24 0.59
CA ILE A 116 -4.71 5.35 -0.71
C ILE A 116 -5.34 6.75 -0.92
N PRO A 117 -6.07 7.32 0.07
CA PRO A 117 -6.57 8.70 0.00
C PRO A 117 -5.54 9.78 -0.29
N LYS A 118 -4.30 9.59 0.17
CA LYS A 118 -3.22 10.55 -0.06
C LYS A 118 -2.48 10.29 -1.37
N GLN A 119 -2.33 9.03 -1.77
CA GLN A 119 -1.56 8.68 -2.96
C GLN A 119 -2.34 8.93 -4.25
N ALA A 120 -3.64 8.66 -4.26
CA ALA A 120 -4.46 8.76 -5.48
C ALA A 120 -4.43 10.17 -6.11
N PRO A 121 -4.69 11.26 -5.34
CA PRO A 121 -4.68 12.61 -5.91
C PRO A 121 -3.27 13.11 -6.25
N VAL A 122 -2.23 12.58 -5.59
CA VAL A 122 -0.84 13.00 -5.84
C VAL A 122 -0.31 12.38 -7.13
N TYR A 123 -0.62 11.10 -7.37
CA TYR A 123 -0.10 10.34 -8.51
C TYR A 123 -1.00 10.43 -9.75
N ASP A 124 -2.30 10.64 -9.56
CA ASP A 124 -3.28 10.77 -10.64
C ASP A 124 -4.26 11.92 -10.33
N PRO A 125 -3.83 13.20 -10.37
CA PRO A 125 -4.66 14.33 -9.93
C PRO A 125 -6.05 14.42 -10.59
N ASP A 126 -6.13 14.00 -11.86
CA ASP A 126 -7.35 14.08 -12.67
C ASP A 126 -8.14 12.75 -12.72
N GLY A 127 -7.63 11.68 -12.10
CA GLY A 127 -8.26 10.36 -12.16
C GLY A 127 -8.23 9.74 -13.55
N GLU A 128 -7.32 10.17 -14.44
CA GLU A 128 -7.24 9.71 -15.83
C GLU A 128 -6.63 8.30 -15.89
N TYR A 129 -5.63 8.01 -15.06
CA TYR A 129 -5.07 6.66 -14.98
C TYR A 129 -6.11 5.66 -14.49
N VAL A 130 -6.86 6.03 -13.45
CA VAL A 130 -7.98 5.22 -12.95
C VAL A 130 -9.06 5.05 -14.02
N ALA A 131 -9.47 6.11 -14.73
CA ALA A 131 -10.48 6.04 -15.80
C ALA A 131 -10.01 5.33 -17.08
N TYR A 132 -8.70 5.17 -17.26
CA TYR A 132 -8.12 4.38 -18.34
C TYR A 132 -8.31 2.89 -18.06
N TRP A 133 -7.91 2.42 -16.87
CA TRP A 133 -7.98 1.01 -16.48
C TRP A 133 -9.36 0.56 -15.98
N LEU A 134 -10.19 1.50 -15.52
CA LEU A 134 -11.57 1.30 -15.07
C LEU A 134 -12.53 2.18 -15.90
N PRO A 135 -12.88 1.77 -17.13
CA PRO A 135 -13.71 2.57 -18.03
C PRO A 135 -15.07 3.00 -17.45
N GLU A 136 -15.63 2.21 -16.52
CA GLU A 136 -16.86 2.51 -15.79
C GLU A 136 -16.78 3.83 -14.99
N LEU A 137 -15.57 4.22 -14.54
CA LEU A 137 -15.35 5.45 -13.77
C LEU A 137 -15.15 6.68 -14.65
N ARG A 138 -14.94 6.52 -15.96
CA ARG A 138 -14.70 7.63 -16.88
C ARG A 138 -15.86 8.64 -16.94
N ARG A 139 -17.08 8.15 -16.72
CA ARG A 139 -18.32 8.96 -16.69
C ARG A 139 -18.42 9.84 -15.45
N LEU A 140 -17.64 9.57 -14.42
CA LEU A 140 -17.65 10.37 -13.20
C LEU A 140 -16.82 11.65 -13.38
N PRO A 141 -17.20 12.74 -12.71
CA PRO A 141 -16.35 13.92 -12.55
C PRO A 141 -14.96 13.54 -12.01
N LYS A 142 -13.92 14.24 -12.47
CA LYS A 142 -12.51 13.94 -12.15
C LYS A 142 -12.26 13.78 -10.65
N ASP A 143 -12.84 14.67 -9.84
CA ASP A 143 -12.76 14.69 -8.38
C ASP A 143 -13.38 13.46 -7.70
N LYS A 144 -14.29 12.74 -8.38
CA LYS A 144 -15.00 11.57 -7.84
C LYS A 144 -14.42 10.24 -8.29
N ARG A 145 -13.49 10.21 -9.25
CA ARG A 145 -12.96 8.97 -9.83
C ARG A 145 -12.18 8.13 -8.82
N HIS A 146 -11.46 8.77 -7.90
CA HIS A 146 -10.70 8.06 -6.86
C HIS A 146 -11.58 7.53 -5.73
N PHE A 147 -12.67 8.25 -5.42
CA PHE A 147 -13.59 7.92 -4.33
C PHE A 147 -15.05 7.98 -4.83
N PRO A 148 -15.48 7.02 -5.67
CA PRO A 148 -16.77 7.04 -6.36
C PRO A 148 -17.98 6.71 -5.46
N GLY A 149 -17.75 6.31 -4.20
CA GLY A 149 -18.79 5.89 -3.27
C GLY A 149 -19.57 4.69 -3.82
N PHE A 150 -20.91 4.78 -3.79
CA PHE A 150 -21.80 3.74 -4.31
C PHE A 150 -21.80 3.62 -5.84
N SER A 151 -21.09 4.50 -6.56
CA SER A 151 -20.99 4.44 -8.04
C SER A 151 -19.97 3.39 -8.52
N TYR A 152 -19.38 2.61 -7.61
CA TYR A 152 -18.40 1.56 -7.88
C TYR A 152 -18.61 0.35 -6.95
N LEU A 153 -17.65 -0.57 -6.95
CA LEU A 153 -17.64 -1.74 -6.08
C LEU A 153 -17.58 -1.35 -4.60
N LYS A 154 -18.28 -2.12 -3.76
CA LYS A 154 -18.19 -1.99 -2.32
C LYS A 154 -16.78 -2.42 -1.86
N PRO A 155 -16.08 -1.61 -1.04
CA PRO A 155 -14.78 -1.99 -0.50
C PRO A 155 -14.79 -3.33 0.22
N VAL A 156 -13.83 -4.20 -0.11
CA VAL A 156 -13.69 -5.55 0.48
C VAL A 156 -13.20 -5.51 1.93
N VAL A 157 -12.43 -4.47 2.28
CA VAL A 157 -11.95 -4.18 3.63
C VAL A 157 -12.06 -2.69 3.90
N GLY A 158 -12.11 -2.27 5.17
CA GLY A 158 -11.96 -0.87 5.54
C GLY A 158 -10.49 -0.47 5.58
N LEU A 159 -10.15 0.73 5.09
CA LEU A 159 -8.80 1.28 5.23
C LEU A 159 -8.48 1.44 6.73
N LYS A 160 -7.38 0.84 7.17
CA LYS A 160 -6.94 0.95 8.58
C LYS A 160 -6.39 2.34 8.89
N TYR A 161 -5.87 3.02 7.87
CA TYR A 161 -5.23 4.33 8.01
C TYR A 161 -5.77 5.30 6.95
N GLY A 162 -6.13 6.52 7.38
CA GLY A 162 -6.69 7.53 6.48
C GLY A 162 -8.19 7.38 6.18
N ASN A 163 -8.93 6.60 6.99
CA ASN A 163 -10.39 6.63 6.95
C ASN A 163 -10.88 8.08 7.18
N PRO A 164 -11.67 8.69 6.26
CA PRO A 164 -12.20 10.03 6.46
C PRO A 164 -13.03 10.16 7.75
N ALA A 165 -13.57 9.07 8.30
CA ALA A 165 -14.27 9.05 9.59
C ALA A 165 -13.35 9.25 10.82
N ASN A 166 -12.03 9.06 10.68
CA ASN A 166 -11.05 9.20 11.77
C ASN A 166 -10.34 10.57 11.81
N GLN A 167 -10.78 11.55 11.01
CA GLN A 167 -10.21 12.91 11.01
C GLN A 167 -10.86 13.87 12.02
N GLY A 168 -11.58 13.36 13.03
CA GLY A 168 -12.27 14.15 14.05
C GLY A 168 -11.49 14.39 15.36
N GLY A 169 -10.18 14.19 15.41
CA GLY A 169 -9.47 14.13 16.70
C GLY A 169 -7.98 14.39 16.68
N GLN A 170 -7.50 15.43 15.99
CA GLN A 170 -6.24 16.07 16.37
C GLN A 170 -6.47 17.57 16.46
N SER A 171 -6.89 18.00 17.65
CA SER A 171 -6.90 19.41 18.03
C SER A 171 -5.48 19.95 17.97
N THR A 172 -5.31 20.97 17.15
CA THR A 172 -4.10 21.76 17.02
C THR A 172 -3.78 22.46 18.34
N THR A 173 -2.73 22.02 19.05
CA THR A 173 -2.11 22.88 20.06
C THR A 173 -1.13 23.81 19.35
N LYS A 174 -1.65 24.93 18.83
CA LYS A 174 -0.85 26.14 18.66
C LYS A 174 -0.47 26.61 20.06
N HIS A 175 0.81 26.75 20.38
CA HIS A 175 1.23 27.71 21.40
C HIS A 175 2.28 28.67 20.83
N ASN A 176 1.89 29.92 20.91
CA ASN A 176 2.50 31.11 20.33
C ASN A 176 3.77 31.49 21.11
N LYS A 177 4.72 32.09 20.40
CA LYS A 177 5.82 32.85 20.98
C LYS A 177 5.29 33.96 21.89
N PHE A 178 5.87 34.11 23.08
CA PHE A 178 5.92 35.39 23.78
C PHE A 178 7.37 35.75 24.06
N ALA A 179 7.74 36.95 23.61
CA ALA A 179 8.99 37.61 23.90
C ALA A 179 8.88 38.40 25.21
N SER A 180 9.89 38.30 26.07
CA SER A 180 10.40 39.33 26.98
C SER A 180 11.78 38.80 27.43
N GLY A 181 12.91 39.40 27.05
CA GLY A 181 13.40 40.66 27.56
C GLY A 181 13.97 40.42 28.97
N HIS A 182 15.30 40.46 29.12
CA HIS A 182 16.05 41.06 30.26
C HIS A 182 17.58 40.73 30.17
N SER A 183 18.34 41.78 29.85
CA SER A 183 19.66 42.19 30.36
C SER A 183 20.71 41.17 30.85
N LYS A 184 21.91 41.27 30.25
CA LYS A 184 23.23 40.83 30.79
C LYS A 184 23.56 41.49 32.15
N PRO A 185 24.48 40.91 32.93
CA PRO A 185 25.89 41.38 32.95
C PRO A 185 26.91 40.21 33.01
N HIS A 186 27.99 40.15 32.23
CA HIS A 186 29.32 40.81 32.34
C HIS A 186 30.29 40.28 33.41
N ARG A 187 31.52 40.00 32.94
CA ARG A 187 32.80 39.65 33.60
C ARG A 187 32.98 38.18 34.00
N ARG A 188 34.13 37.54 33.78
CA ARG A 188 35.47 37.99 33.39
C ARG A 188 36.16 36.85 32.63
#